data_AF-A0A7C4PQN8-F1
#
_entry.id   AF-A0A7C4PQN8-F1
#
_cell.length_a   1.000
_cell.length_b   1.000
_cell.length_c   1.000
_cell.angle_alpha   90.00
_cell.angle_beta   90.00
_cell.angle_gamma   90.00
#
_symmetry.space_group_name_H-M   'P 1'
#
loop_
_entity.id
_entity.type
_entity.pdbx_description
1 polymer ?
#
loop_
_entity_poly.entity_id
_entity_poly.type
_entity_poly.pdbx_seq_one_letter_code
_entity_poly.pdbx_strand_id
1 'polypeptide(L)'
;MRAIILLLAAAMWLLGSCSSSGGQPDGNDVPDAQDGTDEGGDTVATRVISFSDRQVVDDRQAGQQLSLSPTPDGRFAVAYFARGSSKVMCNSHPGGMQIEIQVDHVRYATYDGSAWHPEDVADYSSELNSGISLLFDGNTPVLAYLGGADASQCCGGSDLITARRGGGGGWTPTVSVAMSSEAVAGADCPVMQGLCDTGDLVGLWPSMAKAPDGKLGVVWRDLHLCYAQTDQDMSDLEYAEGANFGTKRWVDLGRGSGDFNSLAFGPDGAPAVATYNGKNGAIYFSRWVNGAWDPPPPPQGQNQCAVAALCTQNLQDSCPDGQVCIANRCSNLISCVDGILPDGSISLAIDPQGRFLVAYFDLNKKNLAIAHSTDGRHWTRGVIDGDGATGMSPKLMFDPISGMPEVVYYRCSDYNPNSLNCNRNQDGVKFAIFAGKYPDELGVQAKWKKTNVSRDNVAFDGRHLSAGVLPDGTVGVAYSYNWTDPGTNEPKEQVMFQLGTWQ
;
A
#
# COMPACT_ATOMS: atom_id res chain seq x y z
N MET A 1 10.69 -10.74 32.70
CA MET A 1 11.92 -10.58 33.51
C MET A 1 12.99 -11.53 32.99
N ARG A 2 14.05 -11.00 32.37
CA ARG A 2 15.43 -11.50 32.44
C ARG A 2 16.34 -10.46 31.80
N ALA A 3 17.29 -9.98 32.60
CA ALA A 3 18.21 -8.90 32.31
C ALA A 3 19.40 -9.39 31.48
N ILE A 4 19.92 -8.52 30.61
CA ILE A 4 21.26 -8.67 30.03
C ILE A 4 22.03 -7.38 30.33
N ILE A 5 23.16 -7.58 30.99
CA ILE A 5 24.14 -6.60 31.48
C ILE A 5 25.03 -6.19 30.31
N LEU A 6 25.15 -4.88 30.03
CA LEU A 6 26.23 -4.33 29.19
C LEU A 6 27.31 -3.70 30.07
N LEU A 7 28.54 -4.19 29.91
CA LEU A 7 29.75 -3.57 30.45
C LEU A 7 30.10 -2.31 29.64
N LEU A 8 30.26 -1.19 30.34
CA LEU A 8 30.87 0.05 29.86
C LEU A 8 32.40 -0.06 29.97
N ALA A 9 33.10 0.14 28.86
CA ALA A 9 34.52 0.48 28.85
C ALA A 9 34.67 1.88 28.23
N ALA A 10 35.11 2.82 29.05
CA ALA A 10 35.40 4.20 28.69
C ALA A 10 36.81 4.30 28.06
N ALA A 11 36.94 5.09 27.01
CA ALA A 11 38.21 5.66 26.59
C ALA A 11 38.00 7.13 26.17
N MET A 12 38.37 8.03 27.08
CA MET A 12 38.61 9.46 26.82
C MET A 12 39.93 9.62 26.06
N TRP A 13 39.97 10.46 25.02
CA TRP A 13 41.12 11.34 24.72
C TRP A 13 40.66 12.63 24.03
N LEU A 14 40.72 13.71 24.82
CA LEU A 14 41.21 15.08 24.57
C LEU A 14 40.97 15.82 23.23
N LEU A 15 40.10 16.82 23.38
CA LEU A 15 40.06 18.20 22.84
C LEU A 15 41.22 18.70 21.96
N GLY A 16 40.84 19.25 20.80
CA GLY A 16 41.55 20.30 20.08
C GLY A 16 40.54 21.37 19.64
N SER A 17 40.56 22.52 20.30
CA SER A 17 39.66 23.66 20.12
C SER A 17 40.12 24.57 18.98
N CYS A 18 39.18 25.03 18.14
CA CYS A 18 39.23 26.36 17.53
C CYS A 18 37.81 26.98 17.53
N SER A 19 37.64 28.01 18.34
CA SER A 19 36.62 29.07 18.23
C SER A 19 36.81 29.84 16.90
N SER A 20 35.89 30.59 16.29
CA SER A 20 34.63 31.27 16.60
C SER A 20 34.10 31.77 15.24
N SER A 21 32.79 31.91 14.98
CA SER A 21 32.05 33.14 15.32
C SER A 21 30.56 32.93 15.07
N GLY A 22 29.74 33.41 16.00
CA GLY A 22 28.30 33.29 15.94
C GLY A 22 27.61 34.30 15.01
N GLY A 23 26.37 33.96 14.67
CA GLY A 23 25.32 34.84 14.19
C GLY A 23 23.98 34.24 14.60
N GLN A 24 23.15 35.05 15.26
CA GLN A 24 21.81 34.72 15.77
C GLN A 24 20.80 34.49 14.63
N PRO A 25 19.59 33.95 14.94
CA PRO A 25 18.62 33.49 13.95
C PRO A 25 17.68 34.61 13.52
N ASP A 26 17.56 34.80 12.22
CA ASP A 26 16.54 35.66 11.63
C ASP A 26 15.44 34.76 11.07
N GLY A 27 14.28 34.78 11.74
CA GLY A 27 13.06 34.24 11.20
C GLY A 27 12.62 35.07 10.00
N ASN A 28 12.32 34.41 8.90
CA ASN A 28 11.38 34.87 7.90
C ASN A 28 10.89 33.66 7.11
N ASP A 29 9.57 33.47 7.15
CA ASP A 29 8.83 32.63 6.23
C ASP A 29 9.08 33.11 4.79
N VAL A 30 9.67 32.26 3.96
CA VAL A 30 9.76 32.47 2.51
C VAL A 30 8.97 31.35 1.83
N PRO A 31 8.01 31.66 0.95
CA PRO A 31 7.31 30.66 0.16
C PRO A 31 8.21 30.17 -0.97
N ASP A 32 8.61 28.90 -0.93
CA ASP A 32 9.37 28.27 -2.02
C ASP A 32 8.46 28.02 -3.24
N ALA A 33 8.46 28.99 -4.16
CA ALA A 33 7.99 28.84 -5.52
C ALA A 33 8.98 29.50 -6.49
N GLN A 34 9.54 28.68 -7.40
CA GLN A 34 10.31 29.00 -8.61
C GLN A 34 11.73 29.54 -8.35
N ASP A 35 12.80 29.08 -9.01
CA ASP A 35 12.96 28.98 -10.47
C ASP A 35 14.13 28.06 -10.89
N GLY A 36 13.91 27.31 -11.98
CA GLY A 36 14.96 26.77 -12.84
C GLY A 36 14.63 27.25 -14.25
N THR A 37 15.40 28.20 -14.76
CA THR A 37 15.22 28.80 -16.08
C THR A 37 15.85 27.92 -17.14
N ASP A 38 15.03 27.17 -17.88
CA ASP A 38 15.40 26.67 -19.20
C ASP A 38 14.87 27.67 -20.24
N GLU A 39 15.79 28.40 -20.87
CA GLU A 39 15.48 29.25 -22.02
C GLU A 39 15.20 28.40 -23.25
N GLY A 40 13.93 28.33 -23.64
CA GLY A 40 13.47 27.69 -24.87
C GLY A 40 11.96 27.80 -24.98
N GLY A 41 11.49 28.85 -25.64
CA GLY A 41 10.08 29.22 -25.72
C GLY A 41 9.19 28.12 -26.31
N ASP A 42 8.30 27.63 -25.45
CA ASP A 42 6.92 27.31 -25.81
C ASP A 42 6.09 27.60 -24.55
N THR A 43 5.42 28.76 -24.50
CA THR A 43 4.49 29.07 -23.40
C THR A 43 3.21 28.26 -23.59
N VAL A 44 3.34 26.95 -23.46
CA VAL A 44 2.19 26.08 -23.22
C VAL A 44 1.68 26.46 -21.85
N ALA A 45 0.42 26.91 -21.77
CA ALA A 45 -0.23 27.16 -20.49
C ALA A 45 -0.06 25.90 -19.62
N THR A 46 0.62 26.03 -18.49
CA THR A 46 0.84 24.91 -17.59
C THR A 46 -0.50 24.55 -16.98
N ARG A 47 -1.00 23.36 -17.29
CA ARG A 47 -2.22 22.81 -16.68
C ARG A 47 -2.02 22.77 -15.16
N VAL A 48 -2.86 23.45 -14.39
CA VAL A 48 -2.78 23.48 -12.92
C VAL A 48 -3.97 22.73 -12.34
N ILE A 49 -3.73 21.89 -11.35
CA ILE A 49 -4.81 21.25 -10.59
C ILE A 49 -5.16 22.08 -9.35
N SER A 50 -6.45 22.29 -9.13
CA SER A 50 -7.00 22.89 -7.91
C SER A 50 -7.85 21.88 -7.16
N PHE A 51 -7.65 21.76 -5.85
CA PHE A 51 -8.47 20.91 -4.99
C PHE A 51 -9.59 21.71 -4.34
N SER A 52 -10.78 21.11 -4.24
CA SER A 52 -11.93 21.65 -3.53
C SER A 52 -11.67 21.81 -2.04
N ASP A 53 -12.58 22.49 -1.34
CA ASP A 53 -12.67 22.37 0.12
C ASP A 53 -12.89 20.91 0.55
N ARG A 54 -12.50 20.61 1.80
CA ARG A 54 -12.66 19.27 2.39
C ARG A 54 -14.13 18.95 2.57
N GLN A 55 -14.51 17.74 2.19
CA GLN A 55 -15.84 17.19 2.40
C GLN A 55 -15.73 16.01 3.37
N VAL A 56 -16.59 15.99 4.40
CA VAL A 56 -16.69 14.85 5.31
C VAL A 56 -17.41 13.72 4.58
N VAL A 57 -16.77 12.56 4.50
CA VAL A 57 -17.37 11.31 3.97
C VAL A 57 -18.12 10.58 5.07
N ASP A 58 -17.47 10.40 6.23
CA ASP A 58 -18.07 9.83 7.44
C ASP A 58 -17.28 10.31 8.67
N ASP A 59 -18.00 10.69 9.72
CA ASP A 59 -17.46 11.18 10.99
C ASP A 59 -17.60 10.21 12.17
N ARG A 60 -18.09 8.99 11.91
CA ARG A 60 -18.32 7.95 12.92
C ARG A 60 -17.06 7.14 13.22
N GLN A 61 -15.99 7.82 13.65
CA GLN A 61 -14.68 7.21 13.95
C GLN A 61 -14.13 6.40 12.77
N ALA A 62 -14.20 7.00 11.58
CA ALA A 62 -14.00 6.32 10.30
C ALA A 62 -12.65 6.68 9.66
N GLY A 63 -12.05 5.75 8.92
CA GLY A 63 -10.84 6.01 8.13
C GLY A 63 -9.63 5.16 8.50
N GLN A 64 -9.84 4.11 9.29
CA GLN A 64 -8.83 3.07 9.48
C GLN A 64 -8.74 2.29 8.17
N GLN A 65 -7.75 2.62 7.35
CA GLN A 65 -7.60 2.10 5.98
C GLN A 65 -8.79 2.40 5.06
N LEU A 66 -8.49 2.68 3.80
CA LEU A 66 -9.54 3.02 2.86
C LEU A 66 -9.12 2.75 1.41
N SER A 67 -10.11 2.48 0.58
CA SER A 67 -9.98 2.30 -0.85
C SER A 67 -11.04 3.14 -1.55
N LEU A 68 -10.60 4.03 -2.44
CA LEU A 68 -11.46 4.84 -3.27
C LEU A 68 -11.45 4.28 -4.69
N SER A 69 -12.61 4.26 -5.35
CA SER A 69 -12.73 3.91 -6.76
C SER A 69 -13.62 4.91 -7.47
N PRO A 70 -13.27 5.30 -8.72
CA PRO A 70 -14.23 5.85 -9.66
C PRO A 70 -15.46 4.93 -9.78
N THR A 71 -16.64 5.53 -9.83
CA THR A 71 -17.89 4.85 -10.07
C THR A 71 -18.22 4.86 -11.57
N PRO A 72 -18.97 3.88 -12.09
CA PRO A 72 -19.31 3.80 -13.53
C PRO A 72 -20.09 5.00 -14.06
N ASP A 73 -20.79 5.73 -13.20
CA ASP A 73 -21.53 6.95 -13.51
C ASP A 73 -20.69 8.23 -13.40
N GLY A 74 -19.36 8.12 -13.29
CA GLY A 74 -18.45 9.27 -13.32
C GLY A 74 -18.37 10.03 -12.00
N ARG A 75 -18.43 9.32 -10.88
CA ARG A 75 -18.29 9.88 -9.51
C ARG A 75 -17.30 9.02 -8.72
N PHE A 76 -17.35 9.13 -7.39
CA PHE A 76 -16.45 8.39 -6.51
C PHE A 76 -17.22 7.65 -5.43
N ALA A 77 -16.65 6.51 -5.05
CA ALA A 77 -17.06 5.75 -3.88
C ALA A 77 -15.84 5.38 -3.05
N VAL A 78 -16.04 5.22 -1.74
CA VAL A 78 -14.97 4.88 -0.79
C VAL A 78 -15.44 3.73 0.09
N ALA A 79 -14.60 2.72 0.24
CA ALA A 79 -14.72 1.68 1.25
C ALA A 79 -13.67 1.92 2.35
N TYR A 80 -14.03 1.72 3.61
CA TYR A 80 -13.17 2.01 4.76
C TYR A 80 -13.62 1.22 5.99
N PHE A 81 -12.73 1.09 6.99
CA PHE A 81 -13.14 0.65 8.32
C PHE A 81 -13.50 1.84 9.21
N ALA A 82 -14.48 1.64 10.09
CA ALA A 82 -14.85 2.58 11.13
C ALA A 82 -14.86 1.91 12.50
N ARG A 83 -14.33 2.60 13.50
CA ARG A 83 -14.21 2.07 14.85
C ARG A 83 -15.57 1.95 15.52
N GLY A 84 -15.93 0.75 15.96
CA GLY A 84 -17.16 0.56 16.74
C GLY A 84 -16.99 0.93 18.21
N SER A 85 -18.05 0.79 18.99
CA SER A 85 -18.03 1.04 20.44
C SER A 85 -18.01 -0.23 21.28
N SER A 86 -18.21 -1.39 20.65
CA SER A 86 -18.33 -2.69 21.30
C SER A 86 -17.03 -3.48 21.23
N LYS A 87 -16.83 -4.34 22.23
CA LYS A 87 -15.74 -5.32 22.22
C LYS A 87 -16.31 -6.72 22.37
N VAL A 88 -15.59 -7.70 21.85
CA VAL A 88 -15.90 -9.11 22.02
C VAL A 88 -14.69 -9.85 22.60
N MET A 89 -14.95 -10.87 23.42
CA MET A 89 -13.90 -11.70 24.00
C MET A 89 -13.47 -12.77 23.00
N CYS A 90 -12.20 -12.73 22.61
CA CYS A 90 -11.57 -13.81 21.85
C CYS A 90 -10.93 -14.83 22.80
N ASN A 91 -11.09 -16.12 22.48
CA ASN A 91 -10.53 -17.24 23.25
C ASN A 91 -9.49 -18.06 22.48
N SER A 92 -9.23 -17.70 21.21
CA SER A 92 -8.33 -18.42 20.30
C SER A 92 -6.90 -17.86 20.29
N HIS A 93 -6.58 -16.91 21.18
CA HIS A 93 -5.25 -16.32 21.19
C HIS A 93 -4.18 -17.34 21.63
N PRO A 94 -2.99 -17.30 21.02
CA PRO A 94 -1.80 -18.05 21.40
C PRO A 94 -1.60 -18.16 22.92
N GLY A 95 -1.36 -19.38 23.40
CA GLY A 95 -1.15 -19.66 24.82
C GLY A 95 -2.43 -19.77 25.66
N GLY A 96 -3.61 -19.82 25.03
CA GLY A 96 -4.90 -19.90 25.73
C GLY A 96 -5.28 -18.60 26.43
N MET A 97 -4.71 -17.48 25.96
CA MET A 97 -5.00 -16.15 26.50
C MET A 97 -6.37 -15.68 26.02
N GLN A 98 -7.09 -15.01 26.90
CA GLN A 98 -8.34 -14.35 26.56
C GLN A 98 -8.09 -12.85 26.45
N ILE A 99 -8.53 -12.27 25.34
CA ILE A 99 -8.31 -10.85 25.05
C ILE A 99 -9.57 -10.25 24.45
N GLU A 100 -9.80 -8.98 24.75
CA GLU A 100 -10.88 -8.20 24.17
C GLU A 100 -10.43 -7.61 22.83
N ILE A 101 -11.14 -7.97 21.77
CA ILE A 101 -10.95 -7.37 20.45
C ILE A 101 -12.05 -6.36 20.17
N GLN A 102 -11.68 -5.29 19.49
CA GLN A 102 -12.61 -4.26 19.06
C GLN A 102 -13.52 -4.83 17.96
N VAL A 103 -14.82 -4.53 18.04
CA VAL A 103 -15.73 -4.69 16.91
C VAL A 103 -15.75 -3.38 16.15
N ASP A 104 -15.25 -3.40 14.93
CA ASP A 104 -15.24 -2.33 13.95
C ASP A 104 -16.28 -2.63 12.86
N HIS A 105 -16.49 -1.68 11.96
CA HIS A 105 -17.46 -1.77 10.88
C HIS A 105 -16.77 -1.61 9.53
N VAL A 106 -17.08 -2.50 8.60
CA VAL A 106 -16.78 -2.32 7.18
C VAL A 106 -17.83 -1.42 6.60
N ARG A 107 -17.40 -0.36 5.93
CA ARG A 107 -18.29 0.70 5.44
C ARG A 107 -18.02 1.03 3.99
N TYR A 108 -19.05 1.57 3.38
CA TYR A 108 -19.03 2.04 2.01
C TYR A 108 -19.79 3.35 1.90
N ALA A 109 -19.31 4.28 1.09
CA ALA A 109 -20.00 5.54 0.83
C ALA A 109 -19.93 5.91 -0.66
N THR A 110 -21.02 6.45 -1.20
CA THR A 110 -21.05 7.03 -2.56
C THR A 110 -21.25 8.52 -2.52
N TYR A 111 -20.60 9.23 -3.43
CA TYR A 111 -20.85 10.64 -3.68
C TYR A 111 -21.92 10.84 -4.73
N ASP A 112 -22.93 11.67 -4.45
CA ASP A 112 -23.99 11.99 -5.43
C ASP A 112 -23.72 13.25 -6.26
N GLY A 113 -22.60 13.95 -6.02
CA GLY A 113 -22.29 15.27 -6.60
C GLY A 113 -22.52 16.44 -5.64
N SER A 114 -23.12 16.18 -4.47
CA SER A 114 -23.40 17.17 -3.44
C SER A 114 -23.05 16.68 -2.03
N ALA A 115 -23.32 15.41 -1.72
CA ALA A 115 -23.12 14.81 -0.41
C ALA A 115 -22.64 13.36 -0.52
N TRP A 116 -22.03 12.91 0.58
CA TRP A 116 -21.64 11.52 0.78
C TRP A 116 -22.75 10.74 1.47
N HIS A 117 -22.99 9.52 1.01
CA HIS A 117 -24.01 8.62 1.54
C HIS A 117 -23.36 7.35 2.09
N PRO A 118 -22.92 7.35 3.37
CA PRO A 118 -22.30 6.20 3.99
C PRO A 118 -23.33 5.17 4.47
N GLU A 119 -23.00 3.89 4.29
CA GLU A 119 -23.79 2.74 4.72
C GLU A 119 -22.90 1.66 5.36
N ASP A 120 -23.52 0.77 6.13
CA ASP A 120 -22.85 -0.37 6.76
C ASP A 120 -22.82 -1.57 5.80
N VAL A 121 -21.66 -2.22 5.70
CA VAL A 121 -21.46 -3.42 4.87
C VAL A 121 -21.50 -4.67 5.74
N ALA A 122 -20.70 -4.68 6.80
CA ALA A 122 -20.57 -5.78 7.75
C ALA A 122 -19.91 -5.31 9.04
N ASP A 123 -20.08 -6.07 10.11
CA ASP A 123 -19.23 -5.97 11.30
C ASP A 123 -17.94 -6.75 11.08
N TYR A 124 -16.86 -6.25 11.66
CA TYR A 124 -15.52 -6.81 11.56
C TYR A 124 -14.85 -6.73 12.93
N SER A 125 -14.32 -7.85 13.40
CA SER A 125 -13.52 -7.87 14.62
C SER A 125 -12.28 -8.69 14.35
N SER A 126 -11.10 -8.08 14.46
CA SER A 126 -9.81 -8.76 14.33
C SER A 126 -8.73 -7.94 15.01
N GLU A 127 -7.70 -8.61 15.49
CA GLU A 127 -6.47 -7.97 15.95
C GLU A 127 -5.60 -7.46 14.79
N LEU A 128 -5.88 -7.94 13.59
CA LEU A 128 -5.09 -7.67 12.39
C LEU A 128 -5.93 -6.82 11.44
N ASN A 129 -6.17 -5.56 11.80
CA ASN A 129 -6.78 -4.61 10.86
C ASN A 129 -5.83 -4.37 9.69
N SER A 130 -6.06 -5.06 8.56
CA SER A 130 -5.11 -5.16 7.45
C SER A 130 -5.80 -5.22 6.08
N GLY A 131 -6.07 -4.04 5.52
CA GLY A 131 -6.39 -3.82 4.12
C GLY A 131 -7.89 -3.90 3.79
N ILE A 132 -8.31 -2.99 2.92
CA ILE A 132 -9.61 -3.00 2.27
C ILE A 132 -9.41 -2.57 0.81
N SER A 133 -10.12 -3.21 -0.11
CA SER A 133 -10.09 -2.87 -1.53
C SER A 133 -11.51 -2.71 -2.05
N LEU A 134 -11.69 -1.77 -2.99
CA LEU A 134 -12.96 -1.48 -3.65
C LEU A 134 -12.77 -1.45 -5.17
N LEU A 135 -13.67 -2.09 -5.91
CA LEU A 135 -13.85 -1.88 -7.35
C LEU A 135 -15.32 -2.05 -7.76
N PHE A 136 -15.60 -1.89 -9.05
CA PHE A 136 -16.93 -2.11 -9.63
C PHE A 136 -16.94 -3.21 -10.69
N ASP A 137 -17.86 -4.16 -10.53
CA ASP A 137 -18.28 -5.14 -11.53
C ASP A 137 -19.58 -4.66 -12.19
N GLY A 138 -19.48 -4.15 -13.42
CA GLY A 138 -20.54 -3.31 -13.99
C GLY A 138 -20.87 -2.15 -13.04
N ASN A 139 -22.13 -2.08 -12.57
CA ASN A 139 -22.60 -1.09 -11.59
C ASN A 139 -22.59 -1.59 -10.14
N THR A 140 -22.15 -2.83 -9.91
CA THR A 140 -22.13 -3.42 -8.58
C THR A 140 -20.77 -3.14 -7.91
N PRO A 141 -20.74 -2.41 -6.78
CA PRO A 141 -19.52 -2.31 -6.00
C PRO A 141 -19.19 -3.67 -5.37
N VAL A 142 -17.91 -4.01 -5.42
CA VAL A 142 -17.33 -5.21 -4.81
C VAL A 142 -16.24 -4.74 -3.85
N LEU A 143 -16.32 -5.19 -2.60
CA LEU A 143 -15.31 -4.97 -1.57
C LEU A 143 -14.56 -6.26 -1.30
N ALA A 144 -13.28 -6.16 -0.97
CA ALA A 144 -12.49 -7.24 -0.38
C ALA A 144 -11.85 -6.75 0.92
N TYR A 145 -11.92 -7.57 1.97
CA TYR A 145 -11.41 -7.27 3.30
C TYR A 145 -11.17 -8.57 4.09
N LEU A 146 -10.34 -8.50 5.13
CA LEU A 146 -10.20 -9.57 6.11
C LEU A 146 -11.47 -9.67 6.95
N GLY A 147 -12.05 -10.85 7.14
CA GLY A 147 -13.26 -11.01 7.95
C GLY A 147 -13.61 -12.48 8.18
N GLY A 148 -14.90 -12.81 8.32
CA GLY A 148 -15.32 -14.22 8.38
C GLY A 148 -15.10 -14.87 9.74
N ALA A 149 -14.65 -16.13 9.72
CA ALA A 149 -14.47 -16.94 10.93
C ALA A 149 -13.31 -16.46 11.81
N ASP A 150 -13.35 -16.85 13.09
CA ASP A 150 -12.20 -16.68 13.98
C ASP A 150 -11.10 -17.66 13.58
N ALA A 151 -9.86 -17.18 13.46
CA ALA A 151 -8.72 -18.06 13.25
C ALA A 151 -8.47 -18.98 14.45
N SER A 152 -7.80 -20.09 14.18
CA SER A 152 -7.42 -21.10 15.15
C SER A 152 -6.38 -20.63 16.17
N GLN A 153 -5.53 -19.67 15.78
CA GLN A 153 -4.35 -19.23 16.52
C GLN A 153 -4.12 -17.71 16.45
N CYS A 154 -5.11 -16.95 15.98
CA CYS A 154 -5.18 -15.50 16.14
C CYS A 154 -6.63 -15.08 16.34
N CYS A 155 -6.83 -13.85 16.77
CA CYS A 155 -8.15 -13.41 17.18
C CYS A 155 -8.88 -12.60 16.12
N GLY A 156 -10.12 -13.03 15.89
CA GLY A 156 -11.06 -12.41 14.97
C GLY A 156 -10.94 -12.92 13.54
N GLY A 157 -11.58 -12.17 12.64
CA GLY A 157 -11.77 -12.51 11.23
C GLY A 157 -10.46 -12.91 10.56
N SER A 158 -10.49 -14.07 9.90
CA SER A 158 -9.33 -14.73 9.31
C SER A 158 -9.49 -15.12 7.85
N ASP A 159 -10.66 -14.86 7.25
CA ASP A 159 -10.99 -15.22 5.88
C ASP A 159 -10.78 -14.02 4.94
N LEU A 160 -10.50 -14.31 3.66
CA LEU A 160 -10.71 -13.33 2.59
C LEU A 160 -12.20 -13.23 2.30
N ILE A 161 -12.83 -12.14 2.72
CA ILE A 161 -14.22 -11.86 2.43
C ILE A 161 -14.32 -10.98 1.19
N THR A 162 -15.28 -11.31 0.31
CA THR A 162 -15.76 -10.37 -0.70
C THR A 162 -17.22 -10.04 -0.47
N ALA A 163 -17.55 -8.75 -0.51
CA ALA A 163 -18.93 -8.29 -0.32
C ALA A 163 -19.42 -7.58 -1.58
N ARG A 164 -20.62 -7.96 -2.04
CA ARG A 164 -21.28 -7.33 -3.19
C ARG A 164 -22.57 -6.65 -2.75
N ARG A 165 -22.83 -5.48 -3.32
CA ARG A 165 -24.10 -4.78 -3.10
C ARG A 165 -25.15 -5.24 -4.09
N GLY A 166 -26.24 -5.80 -3.58
CA GLY A 166 -27.40 -6.21 -4.38
C GLY A 166 -28.20 -5.02 -4.90
N GLY A 167 -28.99 -5.23 -5.95
CA GLY A 167 -29.80 -4.17 -6.59
C GLY A 167 -30.85 -3.51 -5.67
N GLY A 168 -31.23 -4.17 -4.57
CA GLY A 168 -32.13 -3.62 -3.55
C GLY A 168 -31.43 -2.84 -2.42
N GLY A 169 -30.09 -2.72 -2.45
CA GLY A 169 -29.32 -1.94 -1.48
C GLY A 169 -28.72 -2.70 -0.30
N GLY A 170 -28.88 -4.02 -0.23
CA GLY A 170 -28.24 -4.86 0.78
C GLY A 170 -26.86 -5.37 0.36
N TRP A 171 -25.98 -5.62 1.33
CA TRP A 171 -24.68 -6.24 1.12
C TRP A 171 -24.73 -7.75 1.34
N THR A 172 -23.99 -8.50 0.53
CA THR A 172 -23.83 -9.95 0.68
C THR A 172 -22.35 -10.26 0.81
N PRO A 173 -21.83 -10.37 2.04
CA PRO A 173 -20.50 -10.90 2.31
C PRO A 173 -20.43 -12.38 1.91
N THR A 174 -19.31 -12.81 1.33
CA THR A 174 -19.03 -14.18 0.93
C THR A 174 -17.59 -14.53 1.26
N VAL A 175 -17.40 -15.66 1.93
CA VAL A 175 -16.07 -16.25 2.14
C VAL A 175 -15.51 -16.66 0.79
N SER A 176 -14.48 -15.97 0.35
CA SER A 176 -13.82 -16.23 -0.95
C SER A 176 -12.65 -17.19 -0.79
N VAL A 177 -11.96 -17.11 0.34
CA VAL A 177 -10.88 -18.02 0.78
C VAL A 177 -10.98 -18.12 2.30
N ALA A 178 -10.93 -19.34 2.84
CA ALA A 178 -10.95 -19.61 4.28
C ALA A 178 -9.69 -20.33 4.77
N MET A 179 -8.99 -21.03 3.89
CA MET A 179 -7.84 -21.87 4.26
C MET A 179 -6.66 -21.66 3.33
N SER A 180 -5.45 -21.78 3.88
CA SER A 180 -4.20 -21.67 3.13
C SER A 180 -4.10 -22.66 1.96
N SER A 181 -4.66 -23.86 2.11
CA SER A 181 -4.64 -24.90 1.08
C SER A 181 -5.51 -24.63 -0.17
N GLU A 182 -6.24 -23.51 -0.25
CA GLU A 182 -7.22 -23.29 -1.31
C GLU A 182 -6.63 -22.80 -2.64
N ALA A 183 -5.45 -22.20 -2.65
CA ALA A 183 -4.73 -21.96 -3.89
C ALA A 183 -4.13 -23.28 -4.39
N VAL A 184 -4.51 -23.70 -5.60
CA VAL A 184 -4.20 -25.06 -6.08
C VAL A 184 -2.71 -25.25 -6.29
N ALA A 185 -2.21 -26.35 -5.72
CA ALA A 185 -0.83 -26.74 -5.78
C ALA A 185 -0.36 -27.20 -7.16
N GLY A 186 0.51 -26.39 -7.77
CA GLY A 186 1.36 -26.79 -8.89
C GLY A 186 2.79 -27.15 -8.50
N ALA A 187 3.16 -26.95 -7.22
CA ALA A 187 4.49 -27.18 -6.68
C ALA A 187 4.36 -27.79 -5.27
N ASP A 188 5.30 -28.66 -4.90
CA ASP A 188 5.39 -29.17 -3.53
C ASP A 188 5.65 -27.99 -2.58
N CYS A 189 4.84 -27.86 -1.52
CA CYS A 189 5.07 -26.87 -0.47
C CYS A 189 6.53 -26.98 -0.02
N PRO A 190 7.36 -25.98 -0.32
CA PRO A 190 8.78 -26.19 -0.20
C PRO A 190 9.17 -26.29 1.25
N VAL A 191 8.39 -25.78 2.20
CA VAL A 191 8.72 -25.70 3.61
C VAL A 191 8.48 -27.03 4.35
N MET A 192 9.29 -27.31 5.39
CA MET A 192 9.04 -28.43 6.31
C MET A 192 7.56 -28.53 6.73
N GLN A 193 7.06 -29.76 6.75
CA GLN A 193 5.73 -30.13 7.25
C GLN A 193 4.52 -29.56 6.47
N GLY A 194 4.72 -28.96 5.29
CA GLY A 194 3.59 -28.44 4.50
C GLY A 194 2.98 -27.17 5.08
N LEU A 195 3.76 -26.40 5.86
CA LEU A 195 3.27 -25.21 6.55
C LEU A 195 2.71 -24.14 5.60
N CYS A 196 3.25 -24.04 4.39
CA CYS A 196 2.74 -23.08 3.40
C CYS A 196 1.32 -23.38 2.88
N ASP A 197 0.77 -24.56 3.15
CA ASP A 197 -0.63 -24.89 2.82
C ASP A 197 -1.45 -25.15 4.10
N THR A 198 -0.95 -24.76 5.27
CA THR A 198 -1.57 -25.06 6.56
C THR A 198 -1.94 -23.79 7.30
N GLY A 199 -3.24 -23.58 7.52
CA GLY A 199 -3.72 -22.49 8.34
C GLY A 199 -5.04 -21.94 7.86
N ASP A 200 -5.53 -20.98 8.64
CA ASP A 200 -6.84 -20.36 8.48
C ASP A 200 -6.79 -18.83 8.56
N LEU A 201 -5.60 -18.21 8.64
CA LEU A 201 -5.44 -16.77 8.46
C LEU A 201 -5.03 -16.43 7.02
N VAL A 202 -6.03 -16.13 6.21
CA VAL A 202 -5.93 -15.74 4.81
C VAL A 202 -6.59 -14.38 4.60
N GLY A 203 -6.26 -13.69 3.51
CA GLY A 203 -6.96 -12.44 3.15
C GLY A 203 -6.41 -11.16 3.77
N LEU A 204 -5.20 -11.18 4.34
CA LEU A 204 -4.52 -9.96 4.76
C LEU A 204 -4.11 -9.10 3.55
N TRP A 205 -4.25 -7.78 3.69
CA TRP A 205 -3.93 -6.80 2.65
C TRP A 205 -4.53 -7.14 1.27
N PRO A 206 -5.84 -7.35 1.16
CA PRO A 206 -6.42 -7.70 -0.13
C PRO A 206 -6.30 -6.51 -1.10
N SER A 207 -5.84 -6.79 -2.32
CA SER A 207 -5.81 -5.81 -3.41
C SER A 207 -6.58 -6.37 -4.60
N MET A 208 -7.60 -5.65 -5.04
CA MET A 208 -8.39 -6.02 -6.22
C MET A 208 -8.07 -5.16 -7.42
N ALA A 209 -8.19 -5.75 -8.60
CA ALA A 209 -8.13 -5.05 -9.87
C ALA A 209 -9.09 -5.67 -10.89
N LYS A 210 -9.37 -4.91 -11.95
CA LYS A 210 -10.20 -5.34 -13.08
C LYS A 210 -9.38 -5.31 -14.36
N ALA A 211 -9.39 -6.41 -15.09
CA ALA A 211 -8.77 -6.55 -16.40
C ALA A 211 -9.57 -5.80 -17.48
N PRO A 212 -8.94 -5.48 -18.64
CA PRO A 212 -9.63 -4.83 -19.76
C PRO A 212 -10.85 -5.60 -20.30
N ASP A 213 -10.87 -6.92 -20.17
CA ASP A 213 -11.99 -7.80 -20.54
C ASP A 213 -13.11 -7.87 -19.48
N GLY A 214 -12.96 -7.14 -18.37
CA GLY A 214 -13.89 -7.11 -17.24
C GLY A 214 -13.63 -8.19 -16.17
N LYS A 215 -12.66 -9.10 -16.38
CA LYS A 215 -12.31 -10.11 -15.38
C LYS A 215 -11.79 -9.46 -14.11
N LEU A 216 -12.30 -9.89 -12.97
CA LEU A 216 -11.85 -9.45 -11.65
C LEU A 216 -10.72 -10.35 -11.15
N GLY A 217 -9.76 -9.75 -10.46
CA GLY A 217 -8.73 -10.44 -9.69
C GLY A 217 -8.60 -9.85 -8.30
N VAL A 218 -8.21 -10.69 -7.34
CA VAL A 218 -7.81 -10.31 -5.99
C VAL A 218 -6.53 -11.03 -5.63
N VAL A 219 -5.63 -10.32 -4.97
CA VAL A 219 -4.41 -10.86 -4.36
C VAL A 219 -4.49 -10.64 -2.85
N TRP A 220 -3.92 -11.55 -2.08
CA TRP A 220 -3.84 -11.44 -0.62
C TRP A 220 -2.55 -12.06 -0.09
N ARG A 221 -2.24 -11.71 1.16
CA ARG A 221 -1.27 -12.44 1.96
C ARG A 221 -1.97 -13.53 2.76
N ASP A 222 -1.41 -14.73 2.69
CA ASP A 222 -1.74 -15.86 3.54
C ASP A 222 -0.68 -15.99 4.63
N LEU A 223 -1.11 -15.89 5.90
CA LEU A 223 -0.24 -15.90 7.07
C LEU A 223 -0.42 -17.20 7.89
N HIS A 224 -1.01 -18.24 7.29
CA HIS A 224 -1.06 -19.59 7.87
C HIS A 224 -1.79 -19.60 9.22
N LEU A 225 -1.07 -19.84 10.30
CA LEU A 225 -1.58 -19.93 11.66
C LEU A 225 -1.39 -18.64 12.46
N CYS A 226 -0.68 -17.63 11.95
CA CYS A 226 -0.45 -16.37 12.66
C CYS A 226 0.18 -16.48 14.07
N TYR A 227 0.86 -17.59 14.39
CA TYR A 227 1.33 -17.87 15.75
C TYR A 227 2.80 -17.49 15.94
N ALA A 228 3.64 -17.84 14.97
CA ALA A 228 5.09 -17.76 15.07
C ALA A 228 5.66 -16.77 14.04
N GLN A 229 6.85 -16.25 14.34
CA GLN A 229 7.65 -15.55 13.35
C GLN A 229 7.85 -16.40 12.09
N THR A 230 7.88 -17.72 12.23
CA THR A 230 7.94 -18.66 11.12
C THR A 230 6.77 -18.47 10.15
N ASP A 231 5.55 -18.23 10.63
CA ASP A 231 4.38 -17.98 9.76
C ASP A 231 4.58 -16.66 8.98
N GLN A 232 5.05 -15.61 9.65
CA GLN A 232 5.39 -14.34 8.99
C GLN A 232 6.49 -14.50 7.93
N ASP A 233 7.53 -15.26 8.26
CA ASP A 233 8.68 -15.51 7.40
C ASP A 233 8.37 -16.45 6.24
N MET A 234 7.23 -17.14 6.27
CA MET A 234 6.86 -18.14 5.28
C MET A 234 5.54 -17.82 4.60
N SER A 235 4.88 -16.72 4.97
CA SER A 235 3.62 -16.28 4.37
C SER A 235 3.68 -16.29 2.85
N ASP A 236 2.53 -16.58 2.26
CA ASP A 236 2.36 -16.66 0.83
C ASP A 236 1.74 -15.39 0.29
N LEU A 237 2.09 -15.08 -0.95
CA LEU A 237 1.30 -14.21 -1.79
C LEU A 237 0.47 -15.07 -2.72
N GLU A 238 -0.84 -14.90 -2.67
CA GLU A 238 -1.79 -15.71 -3.41
C GLU A 238 -2.75 -14.84 -4.23
N TYR A 239 -3.36 -15.45 -5.25
CA TYR A 239 -4.19 -14.75 -6.22
C TYR A 239 -5.42 -15.58 -6.59
N ALA A 240 -6.54 -14.89 -6.78
CA ALA A 240 -7.79 -15.46 -7.24
C ALA A 240 -8.42 -14.61 -8.33
N GLU A 241 -9.10 -15.25 -9.28
CA GLU A 241 -9.78 -14.57 -10.38
C GLU A 241 -11.14 -15.17 -10.74
N GLY A 242 -11.88 -14.39 -11.53
CA GLY A 242 -13.21 -14.71 -12.03
C GLY A 242 -14.31 -14.00 -11.25
N ALA A 243 -15.54 -14.10 -11.75
CA ALA A 243 -16.69 -13.37 -11.21
C ALA A 243 -16.91 -13.57 -9.69
N ASN A 244 -16.53 -14.75 -9.16
CA ASN A 244 -16.62 -15.10 -7.74
C ASN A 244 -15.26 -15.51 -7.15
N PHE A 245 -14.14 -15.13 -7.78
CA PHE A 245 -12.79 -15.46 -7.29
C PHE A 245 -12.54 -16.97 -7.09
N GLY A 246 -13.12 -17.80 -7.97
CA GLY A 246 -13.09 -19.25 -7.83
C GLY A 246 -11.79 -19.91 -8.34
N THR A 247 -11.01 -19.23 -9.18
CA THR A 247 -9.75 -19.77 -9.69
C THR A 247 -8.60 -19.22 -8.88
N LYS A 248 -7.93 -20.06 -8.08
CA LYS A 248 -6.93 -19.66 -7.08
C LYS A 248 -5.55 -20.23 -7.40
N ARG A 249 -4.51 -19.42 -7.21
CA ARG A 249 -3.12 -19.74 -7.56
C ARG A 249 -2.15 -19.02 -6.63
N TRP A 250 -1.01 -19.62 -6.39
CA TRP A 250 0.10 -18.94 -5.72
C TRP A 250 0.79 -17.95 -6.65
N VAL A 251 1.18 -16.81 -6.11
CA VAL A 251 2.07 -15.83 -6.74
C VAL A 251 3.49 -16.02 -6.21
N ASP A 252 3.61 -16.14 -4.89
CA ASP A 252 4.89 -16.29 -4.21
C ASP A 252 4.76 -17.14 -2.94
N LEU A 253 5.17 -18.40 -3.03
CA LEU A 253 4.98 -19.42 -2.00
C LEU A 253 6.19 -19.51 -1.03
N GLY A 254 5.93 -19.47 0.27
CA GLY A 254 6.84 -19.89 1.34
C GLY A 254 7.94 -18.87 1.68
N ARG A 255 7.82 -17.62 1.24
CA ARG A 255 8.91 -16.64 1.28
C ARG A 255 8.69 -15.45 2.21
N GLY A 256 7.54 -15.33 2.86
CA GLY A 256 7.24 -14.16 3.70
C GLY A 256 6.81 -12.95 2.88
N SER A 257 6.21 -13.20 1.70
CA SER A 257 5.71 -12.16 0.79
C SER A 257 4.26 -11.83 1.09
N GLY A 258 3.78 -10.72 0.53
CA GLY A 258 2.37 -10.34 0.52
C GLY A 258 2.03 -9.11 1.34
N ASP A 259 3.00 -8.54 2.05
CA ASP A 259 2.83 -7.25 2.70
C ASP A 259 2.53 -6.16 1.67
N PHE A 260 1.54 -5.33 1.99
CA PHE A 260 1.17 -4.09 1.27
C PHE A 260 1.09 -4.28 -0.25
N ASN A 261 0.59 -5.43 -0.69
CA ASN A 261 0.58 -5.80 -2.10
C ASN A 261 -0.34 -4.87 -2.91
N SER A 262 -0.03 -4.75 -4.21
CA SER A 262 -0.78 -3.95 -5.16
C SER A 262 -0.90 -4.70 -6.48
N LEU A 263 -2.14 -5.00 -6.88
CA LEU A 263 -2.47 -5.70 -8.12
C LEU A 263 -2.92 -4.72 -9.21
N ALA A 264 -2.47 -4.99 -10.43
CA ALA A 264 -2.96 -4.34 -11.63
C ALA A 264 -3.03 -5.35 -12.79
N PHE A 265 -3.81 -5.04 -13.83
CA PHE A 265 -3.81 -5.82 -15.06
C PHE A 265 -3.17 -5.02 -16.19
N GLY A 266 -2.35 -5.70 -16.99
CA GLY A 266 -1.82 -5.13 -18.21
C GLY A 266 -2.87 -4.99 -19.31
N PRO A 267 -2.59 -4.24 -20.38
CA PRO A 267 -3.47 -4.13 -21.55
C PRO A 267 -3.68 -5.48 -22.26
N ASP A 268 -2.81 -6.45 -22.02
CA ASP A 268 -2.92 -7.84 -22.47
C ASP A 268 -3.83 -8.71 -21.58
N GLY A 269 -4.40 -8.16 -20.52
CA GLY A 269 -5.24 -8.87 -19.55
C GLY A 269 -4.46 -9.76 -18.57
N ALA A 270 -3.12 -9.68 -18.56
CA ALA A 270 -2.29 -10.41 -17.61
C ALA A 270 -2.23 -9.67 -16.26
N PRO A 271 -2.47 -10.33 -15.12
CA PRO A 271 -2.27 -9.72 -13.82
C PRO A 271 -0.77 -9.55 -13.51
N ALA A 272 -0.47 -8.47 -12.80
CA ALA A 272 0.84 -8.20 -12.23
C ALA A 272 0.69 -7.66 -10.80
N VAL A 273 1.65 -7.99 -9.94
CA VAL A 273 1.64 -7.64 -8.52
C VAL A 273 2.99 -7.06 -8.13
N ALA A 274 2.96 -5.94 -7.42
CA ALA A 274 4.09 -5.48 -6.62
C ALA A 274 3.81 -5.80 -5.15
N THR A 275 4.81 -6.30 -4.42
CA THR A 275 4.65 -6.71 -3.03
C THR A 275 5.88 -6.38 -2.21
N TYR A 276 5.68 -6.07 -0.93
CA TYR A 276 6.74 -6.06 0.05
C TYR A 276 6.90 -7.47 0.65
N ASN A 277 8.15 -7.86 0.85
CA ASN A 277 8.52 -9.05 1.58
C ASN A 277 9.25 -8.61 2.85
N GLY A 278 8.55 -8.63 3.98
CA GLY A 278 9.06 -8.19 5.27
C GLY A 278 10.27 -8.97 5.75
N LYS A 279 10.33 -10.25 5.41
CA LYS A 279 11.43 -11.15 5.75
C LYS A 279 12.75 -10.70 5.12
N ASN A 280 12.71 -10.38 3.82
CA ASN A 280 13.90 -10.05 3.05
C ASN A 280 14.17 -8.55 2.99
N GLY A 281 13.22 -7.71 3.39
CA GLY A 281 13.33 -6.25 3.25
C GLY A 281 13.32 -5.83 1.80
N ALA A 282 12.48 -6.45 0.96
CA ALA A 282 12.55 -6.30 -0.49
C ALA A 282 11.19 -6.04 -1.11
N ILE A 283 11.16 -5.24 -2.16
CA ILE A 283 9.99 -5.05 -3.01
C ILE A 283 10.17 -5.90 -4.26
N TYR A 284 9.24 -6.83 -4.50
CA TYR A 284 9.24 -7.72 -5.66
C TYR A 284 8.16 -7.37 -6.66
N PHE A 285 8.40 -7.80 -7.90
CA PHE A 285 7.42 -7.82 -8.97
C PHE A 285 7.12 -9.25 -9.41
N SER A 286 5.84 -9.56 -9.61
CA SER A 286 5.40 -10.82 -10.20
C SER A 286 4.40 -10.53 -11.31
N ARG A 287 4.49 -11.23 -12.45
CA ARG A 287 3.52 -11.12 -13.55
C ARG A 287 3.13 -12.48 -14.07
N TRP A 288 1.86 -12.65 -14.43
CA TRP A 288 1.40 -13.85 -15.12
C TRP A 288 1.83 -13.83 -16.59
N VAL A 289 2.66 -14.79 -17.00
CA VAL A 289 3.18 -14.92 -18.36
C VAL A 289 3.16 -16.39 -18.75
N ASN A 290 2.62 -16.71 -19.93
CA ASN A 290 2.63 -18.07 -20.50
C ASN A 290 2.09 -19.17 -19.57
N GLY A 291 1.07 -18.87 -18.76
CA GLY A 291 0.43 -19.86 -17.89
C GLY A 291 1.08 -20.07 -16.52
N ALA A 292 2.04 -19.22 -16.14
CA ALA A 292 2.65 -19.23 -14.81
C ALA A 292 3.00 -17.80 -14.35
N TRP A 293 3.25 -17.62 -13.06
CA TRP A 293 3.85 -16.39 -12.54
C TRP A 293 5.36 -16.36 -12.83
N ASP A 294 5.86 -15.24 -13.35
CA ASP A 294 7.29 -14.94 -13.52
C ASP A 294 7.77 -14.03 -12.37
N PRO A 295 8.78 -14.45 -11.59
CA PRO A 295 9.57 -15.68 -11.70
C PRO A 295 8.81 -16.93 -11.22
N PRO A 296 9.07 -18.12 -11.79
CA PRO A 296 8.42 -19.36 -11.35
C PRO A 296 8.69 -19.66 -9.85
N PRO A 297 7.78 -20.35 -9.16
CA PRO A 297 7.92 -20.71 -7.75
C PRO A 297 9.11 -21.67 -7.50
N PRO A 298 9.85 -21.55 -6.38
CA PRO A 298 11.05 -22.34 -6.08
C PRO A 298 10.94 -23.15 -4.77
N PRO A 299 11.93 -24.03 -4.53
CA PRO A 299 12.20 -24.62 -3.21
C PRO A 299 13.15 -23.81 -2.28
N GLN A 300 12.61 -23.42 -1.10
CA GLN A 300 13.17 -23.03 0.24
C GLN A 300 14.15 -21.82 0.45
N GLY A 301 13.97 -21.12 1.61
CA GLY A 301 14.54 -19.80 2.06
C GLY A 301 16.02 -19.72 2.51
N GLN A 302 16.59 -18.65 3.13
CA GLN A 302 16.17 -17.39 3.80
C GLN A 302 17.06 -16.16 3.37
N ASN A 303 16.87 -15.01 4.06
CA ASN A 303 16.86 -13.56 3.74
C ASN A 303 18.04 -12.82 3.11
N GLN A 304 17.75 -11.67 2.44
CA GLN A 304 18.10 -10.27 2.83
C GLN A 304 18.17 -9.26 1.64
N CYS A 305 18.16 -7.98 1.97
CA CYS A 305 18.59 -6.88 1.11
C CYS A 305 20.07 -6.47 1.31
N ALA A 306 20.91 -7.46 1.62
CA ALA A 306 22.37 -7.46 1.46
C ALA A 306 22.90 -8.84 0.99
N VAL A 307 22.10 -9.63 0.25
CA VAL A 307 22.42 -11.04 -0.13
C VAL A 307 22.36 -11.38 -1.60
N ALA A 308 23.04 -10.59 -2.44
CA ALA A 308 23.72 -11.23 -3.55
C ALA A 308 24.74 -12.30 -3.07
N ALA A 309 25.12 -12.29 -1.77
CA ALA A 309 26.19 -13.10 -1.17
C ALA A 309 25.82 -14.52 -0.70
N LEU A 310 24.55 -14.95 -0.76
CA LEU A 310 24.12 -16.29 -0.26
C LEU A 310 23.61 -17.24 -1.34
N CYS A 311 23.61 -16.80 -2.59
CA CYS A 311 23.34 -17.70 -3.69
C CYS A 311 24.55 -18.60 -3.92
N THR A 312 24.30 -19.87 -4.22
CA THR A 312 25.38 -20.67 -4.81
C THR A 312 25.87 -19.92 -6.06
N GLN A 313 27.18 -19.82 -6.26
CA GLN A 313 27.74 -19.10 -7.41
C GLN A 313 27.07 -19.56 -8.72
N ASN A 314 26.84 -20.87 -8.85
CA ASN A 314 26.16 -21.49 -9.98
C ASN A 314 24.72 -20.96 -10.19
N LEU A 315 23.97 -20.74 -9.12
CA LEU A 315 22.59 -20.24 -9.23
C LEU A 315 22.57 -18.75 -9.54
N GLN A 316 23.44 -17.97 -8.90
CA GLN A 316 23.61 -16.54 -9.18
C GLN A 316 23.89 -16.30 -10.67
N ASP A 317 24.78 -17.10 -11.26
CA ASP A 317 25.19 -17.00 -12.66
C ASP A 317 24.12 -17.55 -13.63
N SER A 318 23.10 -18.26 -13.13
CA SER A 318 22.06 -18.91 -13.94
C SER A 318 20.74 -18.13 -14.01
N CYS A 319 20.60 -17.04 -13.26
CA CYS A 319 19.37 -16.27 -13.31
C CYS A 319 19.17 -15.62 -14.68
N PRO A 320 17.92 -15.62 -15.21
CA PRO A 320 17.59 -14.86 -16.40
C PRO A 320 18.04 -13.41 -16.28
N ASP A 321 18.38 -12.82 -17.43
CA ASP A 321 18.74 -11.41 -17.51
C ASP A 321 17.68 -10.51 -16.83
N GLY A 322 18.16 -9.54 -16.05
CA GLY A 322 17.34 -8.66 -15.21
C GLY A 322 16.87 -9.25 -13.88
N GLN A 323 17.02 -10.56 -13.64
CA GLN A 323 16.67 -11.18 -12.35
C GLN A 323 17.87 -11.23 -11.40
N VAL A 324 17.59 -11.10 -10.12
CA VAL A 324 18.60 -11.21 -9.05
C VAL A 324 18.30 -12.47 -8.24
N CYS A 325 19.31 -13.30 -8.00
CA CYS A 325 19.15 -14.41 -7.07
C CYS A 325 19.06 -13.85 -5.64
N ILE A 326 17.96 -14.16 -4.94
CA ILE A 326 17.70 -13.79 -3.55
C ILE A 326 17.18 -15.04 -2.86
N ALA A 327 17.84 -15.44 -1.76
CA ALA A 327 17.48 -16.65 -1.01
C ALA A 327 17.37 -17.90 -1.92
N ASN A 328 18.38 -18.12 -2.79
CA ASN A 328 18.40 -19.20 -3.78
C ASN A 328 17.19 -19.22 -4.75
N ARG A 329 16.64 -18.05 -5.13
CA ARG A 329 15.66 -17.91 -6.21
C ARG A 329 15.92 -16.67 -7.05
N CYS A 330 15.83 -16.82 -8.37
CA CYS A 330 15.76 -15.67 -9.28
C CYS A 330 14.48 -14.87 -9.03
N SER A 331 14.65 -13.58 -8.72
CA SER A 331 13.58 -12.68 -8.32
C SER A 331 13.63 -11.40 -9.16
N ASN A 332 12.46 -10.93 -9.60
CA ASN A 332 12.33 -9.59 -10.18
C ASN A 332 12.35 -8.57 -9.03
N LEU A 333 13.55 -8.12 -8.68
CA LEU A 333 13.77 -7.19 -7.58
C LEU A 333 13.50 -5.74 -8.03
N ILE A 334 12.50 -5.09 -7.44
CA ILE A 334 12.27 -3.67 -7.65
C ILE A 334 13.22 -2.84 -6.80
N SER A 335 13.25 -3.05 -5.48
CA SER A 335 14.10 -2.27 -4.58
C SER A 335 14.35 -2.98 -3.25
N CYS A 336 15.37 -2.52 -2.54
CA CYS A 336 15.75 -2.97 -1.21
C CYS A 336 15.41 -1.92 -0.15
N VAL A 337 14.94 -2.39 1.00
CA VAL A 337 14.41 -1.57 2.09
C VAL A 337 14.93 -2.13 3.41
N ASP A 338 15.63 -1.32 4.21
CA ASP A 338 16.15 -1.76 5.51
C ASP A 338 15.10 -1.52 6.61
N GLY A 339 14.28 -2.53 6.87
CA GLY A 339 13.29 -2.53 7.95
C GLY A 339 11.85 -2.59 7.47
N ILE A 340 10.91 -2.53 8.40
CA ILE A 340 9.48 -2.71 8.14
C ILE A 340 8.89 -1.42 7.56
N LEU A 341 8.20 -1.53 6.41
CA LEU A 341 7.45 -0.44 5.81
C LEU A 341 6.15 -0.15 6.58
N PRO A 342 5.67 1.10 6.60
CA PRO A 342 4.32 1.38 7.08
C PRO A 342 3.24 0.82 6.14
N ASP A 343 2.02 0.66 6.64
CA ASP A 343 0.89 0.17 5.85
C ASP A 343 0.69 0.97 4.55
N GLY A 344 0.38 0.26 3.46
CA GLY A 344 0.03 0.88 2.18
C GLY A 344 1.20 1.54 1.45
N SER A 345 2.45 1.18 1.78
CA SER A 345 3.68 1.79 1.23
C SER A 345 4.01 1.51 -0.24
N ILE A 346 3.18 0.74 -0.95
CA ILE A 346 3.41 0.36 -2.34
C ILE A 346 2.15 0.61 -3.17
N SER A 347 2.34 1.13 -4.38
CA SER A 347 1.29 1.22 -5.39
C SER A 347 1.85 0.89 -6.77
N LEU A 348 1.23 -0.08 -7.43
CA LEU A 348 1.49 -0.49 -8.81
C LEU A 348 0.43 0.14 -9.73
N ALA A 349 0.88 0.65 -10.87
CA ALA A 349 0.01 0.97 -12.00
C ALA A 349 0.67 0.52 -13.30
N ILE A 350 -0.15 0.26 -14.31
CA ILE A 350 0.32 -0.16 -15.64
C ILE A 350 -0.27 0.81 -16.66
N ASP A 351 0.59 1.36 -17.49
CA ASP A 351 0.13 2.30 -18.51
C ASP A 351 -0.47 1.59 -19.74
N PRO A 352 -1.13 2.33 -20.64
CA PRO A 352 -1.76 1.73 -21.83
C PRO A 352 -0.76 1.06 -22.80
N GLN A 353 0.54 1.35 -22.70
CA GLN A 353 1.59 0.69 -23.48
C GLN A 353 2.16 -0.56 -22.77
N GLY A 354 1.67 -0.89 -21.58
CA GLY A 354 2.11 -2.04 -20.80
C GLY A 354 3.37 -1.78 -19.98
N ARG A 355 3.76 -0.52 -19.73
CA ARG A 355 4.86 -0.19 -18.81
C ARG A 355 4.38 -0.30 -17.37
N PHE A 356 5.15 -1.01 -16.56
CA PHE A 356 4.95 -1.15 -15.13
C PHE A 356 5.55 0.04 -14.41
N LEU A 357 4.78 0.70 -13.56
CA LEU A 357 5.27 1.74 -12.66
C LEU A 357 4.92 1.35 -11.22
N VAL A 358 5.89 1.49 -10.33
CA VAL A 358 5.72 1.23 -8.89
C VAL A 358 6.19 2.43 -8.10
N ALA A 359 5.25 3.09 -7.42
CA ALA A 359 5.55 4.12 -6.44
C ALA A 359 5.66 3.48 -5.05
N TYR A 360 6.69 3.84 -4.29
CA TYR A 360 6.91 3.28 -2.98
C TYR A 360 7.61 4.24 -2.02
N PHE A 361 7.40 4.04 -0.73
CA PHE A 361 8.16 4.73 0.31
C PHE A 361 9.54 4.08 0.45
N ASP A 362 10.59 4.81 0.12
CA ASP A 362 11.97 4.41 0.40
C ASP A 362 12.28 4.72 1.86
N LEU A 363 12.25 3.69 2.72
CA LEU A 363 12.52 3.83 4.16
C LEU A 363 13.95 4.33 4.45
N ASN A 364 14.92 3.90 3.64
CA ASN A 364 16.34 4.21 3.85
C ASN A 364 16.62 5.68 3.61
N LYS A 365 15.91 6.28 2.63
CA LYS A 365 16.00 7.70 2.29
C LYS A 365 14.88 8.55 2.86
N LYS A 366 13.84 7.92 3.41
CA LYS A 366 12.57 8.53 3.84
C LYS A 366 11.91 9.37 2.73
N ASN A 367 11.91 8.86 1.50
CA ASN A 367 11.48 9.58 0.30
C ASN A 367 10.36 8.86 -0.45
N LEU A 368 9.64 9.59 -1.30
CA LEU A 368 8.78 8.98 -2.31
C LEU A 368 9.62 8.58 -3.52
N ALA A 369 9.72 7.29 -3.77
CA ALA A 369 10.45 6.73 -4.90
C ALA A 369 9.50 6.23 -5.99
N ILE A 370 10.03 6.11 -7.20
CA ILE A 370 9.37 5.51 -8.36
C ILE A 370 10.33 4.51 -9.02
N ALA A 371 9.79 3.40 -9.51
CA ALA A 371 10.49 2.51 -10.41
C ALA A 371 9.62 2.21 -11.63
N HIS A 372 10.23 2.05 -12.80
CA HIS A 372 9.51 1.64 -14.00
C HIS A 372 10.24 0.55 -14.79
N SER A 373 9.46 -0.25 -15.51
CA SER A 373 9.94 -1.34 -16.35
C SER A 373 9.01 -1.61 -17.54
N THR A 374 9.56 -2.06 -18.66
CA THR A 374 8.79 -2.53 -19.84
C THR A 374 8.62 -4.05 -19.86
N ASP A 375 9.46 -4.79 -19.14
CA ASP A 375 9.51 -6.25 -19.16
C ASP A 375 9.27 -6.89 -17.78
N GLY A 376 9.21 -6.08 -16.72
CA GLY A 376 9.06 -6.52 -15.34
C GLY A 376 10.34 -7.05 -14.70
N ARG A 377 11.47 -7.04 -15.42
CA ARG A 377 12.77 -7.58 -14.98
C ARG A 377 13.80 -6.47 -14.82
N HIS A 378 13.88 -5.58 -15.80
CA HIS A 378 14.80 -4.46 -15.79
C HIS A 378 14.09 -3.21 -15.27
N TRP A 379 14.49 -2.76 -14.08
CA TRP A 379 13.87 -1.63 -13.40
C TRP A 379 14.79 -0.41 -13.42
N THR A 380 14.26 0.71 -13.92
CA THR A 380 14.88 2.03 -13.74
C THR A 380 14.22 2.71 -12.55
N ARG A 381 15.02 3.23 -11.63
CA ARG A 381 14.56 3.85 -10.38
C ARG A 381 14.80 5.35 -10.40
N GLY A 382 13.99 6.08 -9.64
CA GLY A 382 14.25 7.47 -9.30
C GLY A 382 13.40 7.95 -8.15
N VAL A 383 13.35 9.27 -7.98
CA VAL A 383 12.73 9.93 -6.83
C VAL A 383 11.68 10.91 -7.31
N ILE A 384 10.48 10.82 -6.74
CA ILE A 384 9.38 11.78 -6.96
C ILE A 384 9.52 12.94 -5.96
N ASP A 385 9.67 12.61 -4.68
CA ASP A 385 9.80 13.59 -3.61
C ASP A 385 10.96 13.20 -2.67
N GLY A 386 12.05 13.97 -2.78
CA GLY A 386 13.32 13.76 -2.08
C GLY A 386 13.50 14.63 -0.84
N ASP A 387 12.46 15.37 -0.42
CA ASP A 387 12.56 16.37 0.65
C ASP A 387 12.73 15.77 2.07
N GLY A 388 12.81 14.43 2.18
CA GLY A 388 12.90 13.70 3.43
C GLY A 388 11.56 13.62 4.19
N ALA A 389 11.37 12.51 4.90
CA ALA A 389 10.19 12.21 5.69
C ALA A 389 8.89 12.45 4.91
N THR A 390 8.79 11.76 3.77
CA THR A 390 7.68 11.92 2.82
C THR A 390 7.47 10.67 1.98
N GLY A 391 6.32 10.55 1.33
CA GLY A 391 6.04 9.48 0.36
C GLY A 391 5.31 8.28 0.91
N MET A 392 4.71 8.38 2.10
CA MET A 392 3.93 7.29 2.68
C MET A 392 2.59 7.11 1.96
N SER A 393 2.04 5.90 2.08
CA SER A 393 0.72 5.54 1.53
C SER A 393 0.50 5.91 0.06
N PRO A 394 1.51 5.81 -0.84
CA PRO A 394 1.39 6.35 -2.19
C PRO A 394 0.27 5.69 -2.98
N LYS A 395 -0.35 6.46 -3.87
CA LYS A 395 -1.35 6.01 -4.83
C LYS A 395 -0.98 6.55 -6.20
N LEU A 396 -0.42 5.65 -7.01
CA LEU A 396 -0.01 5.91 -8.36
C LEU A 396 -1.18 5.69 -9.32
N MET A 397 -1.38 6.64 -10.21
CA MET A 397 -2.41 6.61 -11.24
C MET A 397 -1.91 7.31 -12.52
N PHE A 398 -2.71 7.25 -13.58
CA PHE A 398 -2.40 7.94 -14.83
C PHE A 398 -3.55 8.89 -15.16
N ASP A 399 -3.23 10.11 -15.56
CA ASP A 399 -4.21 11.00 -16.16
C ASP A 399 -4.70 10.40 -17.48
N PRO A 400 -6.01 10.10 -17.62
CA PRO A 400 -6.54 9.51 -18.84
C PRO A 400 -6.47 10.47 -20.03
N ILE A 401 -6.30 11.77 -19.81
CA ILE A 401 -6.23 12.78 -20.88
C ILE A 401 -4.80 12.89 -21.45
N SER A 402 -3.80 13.09 -20.59
CA SER A 402 -2.40 13.26 -21.02
C SER A 402 -1.60 11.96 -21.08
N GLY A 403 -2.06 10.90 -20.42
CA GLY A 403 -1.32 9.65 -20.23
C GLY A 403 -0.13 9.77 -19.27
N MET A 404 -0.01 10.89 -18.55
CA MET A 404 1.10 11.14 -17.63
C MET A 404 0.81 10.53 -16.24
N PRO A 405 1.85 10.02 -15.55
CA PRO A 405 1.68 9.47 -14.22
C PRO A 405 1.51 10.57 -13.15
N GLU A 406 0.72 10.22 -12.15
CA GLU A 406 0.35 11.08 -11.03
C GLU A 406 0.41 10.26 -9.74
N VAL A 407 0.79 10.90 -8.63
CA VAL A 407 0.88 10.24 -7.33
C VAL A 407 0.27 11.10 -6.24
N VAL A 408 -0.72 10.56 -5.53
CA VAL A 408 -1.12 11.10 -4.22
C VAL A 408 -0.32 10.38 -3.14
N TYR A 409 0.16 11.11 -2.15
CA TYR A 409 0.95 10.54 -1.06
C TYR A 409 0.84 11.35 0.21
N TYR A 410 1.20 10.72 1.32
CA TYR A 410 1.24 11.31 2.64
C TYR A 410 2.63 11.79 2.97
N ARG A 411 2.72 13.01 3.50
CA ARG A 411 3.93 13.58 4.06
C ARG A 411 3.83 13.55 5.59
N CYS A 412 4.75 12.84 6.24
CA CYS A 412 4.91 12.82 7.68
C CYS A 412 6.37 13.11 8.00
N SER A 413 6.60 14.19 8.74
CA SER A 413 7.91 14.81 8.96
C SER A 413 8.92 14.04 9.81
N ASP A 414 8.52 13.00 10.53
CA ASP A 414 9.47 12.00 11.02
C ASP A 414 8.85 10.59 11.10
N TYR A 415 9.40 9.70 10.28
CA TYR A 415 9.11 8.28 10.35
C TYR A 415 10.14 7.53 11.20
N ASN A 416 9.65 6.76 12.17
CA ASN A 416 10.37 5.68 12.82
C ASN A 416 9.48 4.42 12.76
N PRO A 417 10.03 3.24 12.39
CA PRO A 417 9.28 1.98 12.36
C PRO A 417 8.51 1.67 13.66
N ASN A 418 8.99 2.16 14.80
CA ASN A 418 8.39 1.93 16.12
C ASN A 418 7.54 3.11 16.62
N SER A 419 7.56 4.26 15.94
CA SER A 419 6.77 5.44 16.32
C SER A 419 6.60 6.40 15.15
N LEU A 420 5.35 6.72 14.79
CA LEU A 420 5.04 7.81 13.86
C LEU A 420 5.04 9.13 14.63
N ASN A 421 6.05 9.98 14.41
CA ASN A 421 6.19 11.29 15.05
C ASN A 421 6.03 12.40 14.01
N CYS A 422 4.84 12.55 13.47
CA CYS A 422 4.58 13.58 12.48
C CYS A 422 4.47 14.96 13.19
N ASN A 423 5.27 15.92 12.78
CA ASN A 423 5.04 17.34 13.06
C ASN A 423 3.86 17.83 12.22
N ARG A 424 2.76 18.19 12.90
CA ARG A 424 1.50 18.69 12.30
C ARG A 424 1.68 19.87 11.34
N ASN A 425 2.72 20.69 11.51
CA ASN A 425 2.97 21.82 10.60
C ASN A 425 3.50 21.39 9.23
N GLN A 426 4.03 20.18 9.12
CA GLN A 426 4.61 19.60 7.91
C GLN A 426 3.81 18.40 7.38
N ASP A 427 2.90 17.90 8.21
CA ASP A 427 1.95 16.85 7.92
C ASP A 427 0.99 17.26 6.79
N GLY A 428 0.60 16.30 5.96
CA GLY A 428 -0.48 16.53 5.00
C GLY A 428 -0.47 15.59 3.81
N VAL A 429 -1.51 15.73 3.01
CA VAL A 429 -1.70 15.01 1.75
C VAL A 429 -1.15 15.85 0.60
N LYS A 430 -0.29 15.24 -0.21
CA LYS A 430 0.36 15.85 -1.37
C LYS A 430 -0.08 15.15 -2.65
N PHE A 431 -0.05 15.91 -3.74
CA PHE A 431 -0.26 15.42 -5.09
C PHE A 431 0.93 15.78 -5.96
N ALA A 432 1.54 14.80 -6.63
CA ALA A 432 2.65 14.97 -7.54
C ALA A 432 2.22 14.62 -8.97
N ILE A 433 2.55 15.50 -9.92
CA ILE A 433 2.26 15.35 -11.35
C ILE A 433 3.58 15.29 -12.10
N PHE A 434 3.71 14.33 -13.02
CA PHE A 434 4.85 14.28 -13.91
C PHE A 434 4.71 15.24 -15.09
N ALA A 435 5.71 16.10 -15.29
CA ALA A 435 5.74 17.10 -16.36
C ALA A 435 6.98 16.96 -17.27
N GLY A 436 7.66 15.81 -17.22
CA GLY A 436 8.85 15.53 -18.03
C GLY A 436 8.54 14.76 -19.31
N LYS A 437 9.60 14.42 -20.05
CA LYS A 437 9.53 13.51 -21.19
C LYS A 437 9.32 12.07 -20.70
N TYR A 438 8.10 11.57 -20.86
CA TYR A 438 7.74 10.22 -20.41
C TYR A 438 8.15 9.15 -21.45
N PRO A 439 8.78 8.02 -21.04
CA PRO A 439 9.21 7.65 -19.69
C PRO A 439 10.63 8.09 -19.32
N ASP A 440 11.43 8.61 -20.28
CA ASP A 440 12.87 8.84 -20.15
C ASP A 440 13.29 9.67 -18.93
N GLU A 441 12.46 10.63 -18.51
CA GLU A 441 12.76 11.53 -17.39
C GLU A 441 12.01 11.16 -16.09
N LEU A 442 11.33 10.00 -16.01
CA LEU A 442 10.55 9.58 -14.84
C LEU A 442 11.33 9.65 -13.52
N GLY A 443 12.61 9.31 -13.57
CA GLY A 443 13.46 9.30 -12.39
C GLY A 443 14.00 10.67 -11.98
N VAL A 444 13.72 11.73 -12.75
CA VAL A 444 14.23 13.08 -12.53
C VAL A 444 13.28 13.87 -11.63
N GLN A 445 13.64 14.02 -10.36
CA GLN A 445 12.81 14.69 -9.34
C GLN A 445 12.28 16.07 -9.77
N ALA A 446 13.08 16.89 -10.46
CA ALA A 446 12.68 18.24 -10.90
C ALA A 446 11.48 18.25 -11.89
N LYS A 447 11.18 17.11 -12.51
CA LYS A 447 10.06 16.92 -13.43
C LYS A 447 8.75 16.56 -12.71
N TRP A 448 8.80 16.29 -11.40
CA TRP A 448 7.62 16.07 -10.58
C TRP A 448 7.20 17.39 -9.91
N LYS A 449 6.02 17.90 -10.27
CA LYS A 449 5.43 19.10 -9.68
C LYS A 449 4.48 18.71 -8.57
N LYS A 450 4.63 19.33 -7.40
CA LYS A 450 3.95 18.95 -6.16
C LYS A 450 2.98 20.04 -5.70
N THR A 451 1.77 19.65 -5.31
CA THR A 451 0.72 20.55 -4.77
C THR A 451 0.15 19.95 -3.48
N ASN A 452 -0.32 20.81 -2.56
CA ASN A 452 -1.04 20.35 -1.37
C ASN A 452 -2.47 19.95 -1.73
N VAL A 453 -2.91 18.81 -1.24
CA VAL A 453 -4.32 18.42 -1.22
C VAL A 453 -4.93 18.87 0.10
N SER A 454 -4.36 18.39 1.21
CA SER A 454 -4.70 18.83 2.58
C SER A 454 -3.46 19.24 3.35
N ARG A 455 -3.64 20.26 4.18
CA ARG A 455 -2.71 20.67 5.23
C ARG A 455 -3.54 21.30 6.35
N ASP A 456 -3.48 20.70 7.53
CA ASP A 456 -4.13 21.22 8.73
C ASP A 456 -3.21 21.02 9.94
N ASN A 457 -2.88 22.10 10.65
CA ASN A 457 -1.96 22.02 11.78
C ASN A 457 -2.63 21.54 13.09
N VAL A 458 -3.96 21.41 13.11
CA VAL A 458 -4.68 20.85 14.26
C VAL A 458 -4.99 19.36 14.13
N ALA A 459 -4.73 18.77 12.96
CA ALA A 459 -5.01 17.38 12.64
C ALA A 459 -3.79 16.63 12.09
N PHE A 460 -3.97 15.32 11.93
CA PHE A 460 -3.11 14.44 11.14
C PHE A 460 -3.90 13.96 9.93
N ASP A 461 -3.39 14.27 8.74
CA ASP A 461 -4.09 14.12 7.47
C ASP A 461 -3.35 13.16 6.56
N GLY A 462 -3.95 12.02 6.24
CA GLY A 462 -3.44 11.15 5.16
C GLY A 462 -2.66 9.92 5.57
N ARG A 463 -2.57 9.58 6.86
CA ARG A 463 -1.96 8.29 7.31
C ARG A 463 -2.48 7.13 6.47
N HIS A 464 -3.80 7.04 6.30
CA HIS A 464 -4.43 6.21 5.28
C HIS A 464 -5.02 7.12 4.20
N LEU A 465 -4.76 6.80 2.94
CA LEU A 465 -5.34 7.53 1.82
C LEU A 465 -5.54 6.62 0.62
N SER A 466 -6.44 7.03 -0.26
CA SER A 466 -6.71 6.41 -1.54
C SER A 466 -7.12 7.46 -2.54
N ALA A 467 -6.83 7.22 -3.81
CA ALA A 467 -7.11 8.16 -4.87
C ALA A 467 -7.52 7.43 -6.16
N GLY A 468 -8.23 8.15 -7.01
CA GLY A 468 -8.71 7.65 -8.28
C GLY A 468 -8.98 8.81 -9.24
N VAL A 469 -9.01 8.48 -10.53
CA VAL A 469 -9.17 9.46 -11.61
C VAL A 469 -10.37 9.09 -12.47
N LEU A 470 -11.22 10.07 -12.75
CA LEU A 470 -12.33 9.93 -13.68
C LEU A 470 -11.84 10.03 -15.13
N PRO A 471 -12.60 9.51 -16.11
CA PRO A 471 -12.23 9.59 -17.53
C PRO A 471 -11.99 11.01 -18.06
N ASP A 472 -12.53 12.05 -17.42
CA ASP A 472 -12.32 13.45 -17.76
C ASP A 472 -11.05 14.07 -17.14
N GLY A 473 -10.28 13.28 -16.38
CA GLY A 473 -9.08 13.71 -15.67
C GLY A 473 -9.33 14.29 -14.29
N THR A 474 -10.59 14.34 -13.82
CA THR A 474 -10.90 14.76 -12.45
C THR A 474 -10.35 13.78 -11.44
N VAL A 475 -9.67 14.28 -10.40
CA VAL A 475 -9.01 13.48 -9.37
C VAL A 475 -9.84 13.47 -8.09
N GLY A 476 -10.12 12.30 -7.55
CA GLY A 476 -10.74 12.14 -6.24
C GLY A 476 -9.71 11.66 -5.22
N VAL A 477 -9.61 12.34 -4.08
CA VAL A 477 -8.68 11.97 -3.01
C VAL A 477 -9.46 11.79 -1.71
N ALA A 478 -9.43 10.59 -1.16
CA ALA A 478 -9.96 10.29 0.17
C ALA A 478 -8.82 10.00 1.15
N TYR A 479 -8.95 10.46 2.38
CA TYR A 479 -7.91 10.32 3.40
C TYR A 479 -8.47 10.31 4.82
N SER A 480 -7.75 9.63 5.71
CA SER A 480 -8.00 9.66 7.15
C SER A 480 -7.64 11.04 7.72
N TYR A 481 -8.50 11.60 8.55
CA TYR A 481 -8.35 12.88 9.22
C TYR A 481 -8.54 12.69 10.72
N ASN A 482 -7.46 12.86 11.48
CA ASN A 482 -7.42 12.57 12.91
C ASN A 482 -7.11 13.83 13.72
N TRP A 483 -7.98 14.18 14.67
CA TRP A 483 -7.80 15.38 15.49
C TRP A 483 -8.35 15.17 16.90
N THR A 484 -8.06 16.10 17.80
CA THR A 484 -8.60 16.10 19.17
C THR A 484 -9.61 17.21 19.30
N ASP A 485 -10.85 16.85 19.65
CA ASP A 485 -11.92 17.82 19.88
C ASP A 485 -11.57 18.72 21.07
N PRO A 486 -11.41 20.05 20.90
CA PRO A 486 -11.00 20.94 21.98
C PRO A 486 -12.11 21.13 23.02
N GLY A 487 -13.37 20.85 22.67
CA GLY A 487 -14.50 20.94 23.59
C GLY A 487 -14.64 19.72 24.50
N THR A 488 -14.35 18.52 23.98
CA THR A 488 -14.53 17.25 24.71
C THR A 488 -13.22 16.57 25.11
N ASN A 489 -12.09 16.98 24.53
CA ASN A 489 -10.78 16.33 24.62
C ASN A 489 -10.78 14.87 24.12
N GLU A 490 -11.74 14.51 23.26
CA GLU A 490 -11.82 13.18 22.66
C GLU A 490 -11.08 13.13 21.31
N PRO A 491 -10.39 12.03 20.98
CA PRO A 491 -9.90 11.79 19.64
C PRO A 491 -11.08 11.58 18.68
N LYS A 492 -11.01 12.22 17.52
CA LYS A 492 -11.93 12.06 16.41
C LYS A 492 -11.16 11.57 15.19
N GLU A 493 -11.74 10.56 14.53
CA GLU A 493 -11.25 9.97 13.29
C GLU A 493 -12.35 10.08 12.24
N GLN A 494 -12.02 10.66 11.08
CA GLN A 494 -12.97 10.91 10.01
C GLN A 494 -12.36 10.54 8.65
N VAL A 495 -13.21 10.17 7.70
CA VAL A 495 -12.81 10.10 6.30
C VAL A 495 -13.15 11.43 5.65
N MET A 496 -12.14 12.07 5.05
CA MET A 496 -12.29 13.29 4.27
C MET A 496 -12.13 12.98 2.79
N PHE A 497 -12.72 13.84 1.95
CA PHE A 497 -12.59 13.82 0.51
C PHE A 497 -12.34 15.21 -0.06
N GLN A 498 -11.49 15.29 -1.08
CA GLN A 498 -11.31 16.49 -1.90
C GLN A 498 -11.29 16.13 -3.39
N LEU A 499 -11.91 17.00 -4.19
CA LEU A 499 -12.00 16.88 -5.63
C LEU A 499 -10.95 17.78 -6.30
N GLY A 500 -10.06 17.20 -7.09
CA GLY A 500 -9.07 17.89 -7.91
C GLY A 500 -9.58 18.10 -9.33
N THR A 501 -9.63 19.36 -9.77
CA THR A 501 -10.02 19.74 -11.14
C THR A 501 -8.89 20.51 -11.83
N TRP A 502 -8.71 20.23 -13.11
CA TRP A 502 -7.71 20.90 -13.94
C TRP A 502 -8.25 22.21 -14.49
N GLN A 503 -7.42 23.27 -14.43
CA GLN A 503 -7.71 24.61 -14.95
C GLN A 503 -6.77 24.99 -16.09
#